data_AF-A0A7Y3EFL7-F1
#
_entry.id   AF-A0A7Y3EFL7-F1
#
_cell.length_a   1.000
_cell.length_b   1.000
_cell.length_c   1.000
_cell.angle_alpha   90.00
_cell.angle_beta   90.00
_cell.angle_gamma   90.00
#
_symmetry.space_group_name_H-M   'P 1'
#
loop_
_entity.id
_entity.type
_entity.pdbx_description
1 polymer ?
#
loop_
_entity_poly.entity_id
_entity_poly.type
_entity_poly.pdbx_seq_one_letter_code
_entity_poly.pdbx_strand_id
1 'polypeptide(L)' 'MSERLPSAPPCPFCEGRNTELLNVFGAHASVSSYWCRDCRSPFEMLKWSGSTGAPARLVRDK' A
#
# COMPACT_ATOMS: atom_id res chain seq x y z
N MET A 1 8.55 3.70 19.48
CA MET A 1 8.32 2.60 18.53
C MET A 1 8.21 3.21 17.14
N SER A 2 9.11 2.88 16.22
CA SER A 2 9.12 3.46 14.87
C SER A 2 8.64 2.40 13.88
N GLU A 3 7.36 2.45 13.53
CA GLU A 3 6.80 1.66 12.43
C GLU A 3 7.45 2.12 11.12
N ARG A 4 8.16 1.20 10.46
CA ARG A 4 8.80 1.45 9.16
C ARG A 4 7.77 1.31 8.05
N LEU A 5 7.04 2.40 7.77
CA LEU A 5 6.14 2.48 6.63
C LEU A 5 6.90 2.94 5.37
N PRO A 6 6.57 2.40 4.19
CA PRO A 6 7.13 2.90 2.94
C PRO A 6 6.59 4.29 2.64
N SER A 7 7.48 5.22 2.27
CA SER A 7 7.10 6.60 1.99
C SER A 7 6.31 6.78 0.69
N ALA A 8 6.53 5.91 -0.30
CA ALA A 8 5.91 5.99 -1.62
C ALA A 8 5.64 4.58 -2.20
N PRO A 9 4.68 3.82 -1.65
CA PRO A 9 4.32 2.53 -2.20
C PRO A 9 3.66 2.64 -3.58
N PRO A 10 3.78 1.62 -4.44
CA PRO A 10 3.09 1.63 -5.74
C PRO A 10 1.57 1.65 -5.55
N CYS A 11 0.89 2.48 -6.33
CA CYS A 11 -0.57 2.55 -6.36
C CYS A 11 -1.14 1.24 -6.92
N PRO A 12 -2.10 0.57 -6.26
CA PRO A 12 -2.69 -0.68 -6.76
C PRO A 12 -3.59 -0.49 -7.98
N PHE A 13 -3.96 0.75 -8.31
CA PHE A 13 -4.87 1.05 -9.41
C PHE A 13 -4.16 1.42 -10.72
N CYS A 14 -3.06 2.19 -10.61
CA CYS A 14 -2.36 2.73 -11.78
C CYS A 14 -0.86 2.44 -11.78
N GLU A 15 -0.37 1.69 -10.79
CA GLU A 15 1.05 1.30 -10.62
C GLU A 15 2.03 2.48 -10.44
N GLY A 16 1.51 3.71 -10.41
CA GLY A 16 2.26 4.94 -10.17
C GLY A 16 2.88 4.98 -8.76
N ARG A 17 3.96 5.75 -8.63
CA ARG A 17 4.70 5.94 -7.36
C ARG A 17 4.55 7.34 -6.76
N ASN A 18 3.72 8.19 -7.36
CA ASN A 18 3.40 9.52 -6.83
C ASN A 18 2.33 9.39 -5.73
N THR A 19 2.67 8.64 -4.68
CA THR A 19 1.80 8.34 -3.54
C THR A 19 2.28 9.05 -2.29
N GLU A 20 1.33 9.45 -1.45
CA GLU A 20 1.58 10.16 -0.20
C GLU A 20 0.89 9.45 0.96
N LEU A 21 1.58 9.30 2.09
CA LEU A 21 1.00 8.76 3.31
C LEU A 21 0.06 9.80 3.94
N LEU A 22 -1.22 9.46 4.06
CA LEU A 22 -2.20 10.33 4.70
C LEU A 22 -2.31 10.06 6.20
N ASN A 23 -2.37 8.78 6.58
CA ASN A 23 -2.51 8.40 7.98
C ASN A 23 -1.77 7.09 8.25
N VAL A 24 -1.00 7.07 9.33
CA VAL A 24 -0.32 5.90 9.84
C VAL A 24 -1.29 4.82 10.32
N PHE A 25 -2.51 5.19 10.75
CA PHE A 25 -3.57 4.26 11.13
C PHE A 25 -4.81 4.53 10.26
N GLY A 26 -5.10 3.66 9.32
CA GLY A 26 -6.30 3.79 8.47
C GLY A 26 -7.58 3.41 9.20
N ALA A 27 -8.55 2.84 8.48
CA ALA A 27 -9.80 2.36 9.07
C ALA A 27 -9.57 1.27 10.15
N HIS A 28 -8.47 0.54 10.04
CA HIS A 28 -8.00 -0.43 11.03
C HIS A 28 -6.57 -0.10 11.48
N ALA A 29 -6.22 -0.44 12.72
CA ALA A 29 -4.89 -0.17 13.27
C ALA A 29 -3.76 -0.92 12.52
N SER A 30 -4.11 -2.02 11.83
CA SER A 30 -3.21 -2.85 11.03
C SER A 30 -2.95 -2.31 9.62
N VAL A 31 -3.58 -1.21 9.21
CA VAL A 31 -3.39 -0.60 7.89
C VAL A 31 -2.94 0.85 7.99
N SER A 32 -2.35 1.35 6.93
CA SER A 32 -2.02 2.76 6.72
C SER A 32 -2.67 3.24 5.43
N SER A 33 -3.17 4.47 5.43
CA SER A 33 -3.89 5.06 4.30
C SER A 33 -2.98 5.96 3.47
N TYR A 34 -3.07 5.84 2.15
CA TYR A 34 -2.29 6.59 1.17
C TYR A 34 -3.19 7.25 0.12
N TRP A 35 -2.67 8.28 -0.52
CA TRP A 35 -3.28 8.96 -1.66
C TRP A 35 -2.37 8.89 -2.88
N CYS A 36 -2.88 8.43 -4.02
CA CYS A 36 -2.16 8.52 -5.29
C CYS A 36 -2.50 9.83 -6.01
N ARG A 37 -1.49 10.64 -6.34
CA ARG A 37 -1.68 11.90 -7.07
C ARG A 37 -1.84 11.73 -8.58
N ASP A 38 -1.38 10.60 -9.13
CA ASP A 38 -1.48 10.32 -10.57
C ASP A 38 -2.93 9.98 -10.96
N CYS A 39 -3.54 9.00 -10.28
CA CYS A 39 -4.92 8.57 -10.54
C CYS A 39 -5.97 9.18 -9.59
N ARG A 40 -5.52 9.98 -8.59
CA ARG A 40 -6.37 10.67 -7.61
C ARG A 40 -7.29 9.71 -6.84
N SER A 41 -6.73 8.61 -6.35
CA SER A 41 -7.48 7.58 -5.62
C SER A 41 -6.85 7.29 -4.25
N PRO A 42 -7.68 7.11 -3.21
CA PRO A 42 -7.20 6.66 -1.91
C PRO A 42 -7.02 5.13 -1.92
N PHE A 43 -6.06 4.63 -1.16
CA PHE A 43 -5.90 3.19 -0.90
C PHE A 43 -5.29 2.93 0.47
N GLU A 44 -5.46 1.70 0.97
CA GLU A 44 -4.88 1.26 2.22
C GLU A 44 -3.86 0.15 1.99
N MET A 45 -2.82 0.13 2.82
CA MET A 45 -1.82 -0.94 2.82
C MET A 45 -1.71 -1.56 4.21
N LEU A 46 -1.67 -2.89 4.24
CA LEU A 46 -1.37 -3.66 5.44
C LEU A 46 0.05 -3.39 5.95
N LYS A 47 0.17 -3.13 7.25
CA LYS A 47 1.44 -3.05 7.97
C LYS A 47 2.00 -4.47 8.16
N TRP A 48 2.68 -4.99 7.15
CA TRP A 48 3.23 -6.33 7.21
C TRP A 48 4.52 -6.35 8.06
N SER A 49 4.53 -7.08 9.19
CA SER A 49 5.66 -7.11 10.13
C SER A 49 6.70 -8.22 9.89
N GLY A 50 6.64 -8.96 8.78
CA GLY A 50 7.60 -10.03 8.49
C GLY A 50 7.85 -10.26 7.01
N SER A 51 8.94 -9.67 6.48
CA SER A 51 9.67 -10.11 5.28
C SER A 51 8.88 -10.82 4.15
N THR A 52 8.84 -10.15 2.99
CA THR A 52 8.80 -10.67 1.61
C THR A 52 7.59 -10.17 0.82
N GLY A 53 7.85 -9.27 -0.13
CA GLY A 53 6.94 -9.06 -1.24
C GLY A 53 6.79 -10.37 -2.01
N ALA A 54 5.68 -11.07 -1.80
CA ALA A 54 5.26 -12.13 -2.70
C ALA A 54 4.45 -11.48 -3.83
N PRO A 55 4.80 -11.68 -5.12
CA PRO A 55 3.98 -11.19 -6.21
C PRO A 55 2.60 -11.86 -6.14
N ALA A 56 1.56 -11.08 -6.41
CA ALA A 56 0.20 -11.57 -6.56
C ALA A 56 0.21 -12.76 -7.53
N ARG A 57 -0.05 -13.96 -6.99
CA ARG A 57 -0.05 -15.21 -7.73
C ARG A 57 -1.26 -15.17 -8.67
N LEU A 58 -1.03 -14.83 -9.95
CA LEU A 58 -2.01 -15.03 -11.01
C LEU A 58 -2.30 -16.53 -11.12
N VAL A 59 -3.47 -16.95 -10.65
CA VAL A 59 -4.03 -18.25 -11.01
C VAL A 59 -4.35 -18.16 -12.51
N ARG A 60 -3.64 -18.97 -13.30
CA ARG A 60 -4.01 -19.27 -14.67
C ARG A 60 -4.89 -20.53 -14.61
N ASP A 61 -6.20 -20.32 -14.65
CA ASP A 61 -7.13 -21.42 -14.91
C ASP A 61 -6.96 -21.88 -16.36
N LYS A 62 -6.81 -23.20 -16.53
CA LYS A 62 -6.63 -23.89 -17.82
C LYS A 62 -7.99 -24.19 -18.45
#